data_AF-A0A7Y1A291-F1
#
_entry.id   AF-A0A7Y1A291-F1
#
_cell.length_a   1.000
_cell.length_b   1.000
_cell.length_c   1.000
_cell.angle_alpha   90.00
_cell.angle_beta   90.00
_cell.angle_gamma   90.00
#
_symmetry.space_group_name_H-M   'P 1'
#
loop_
_entity.id
_entity.type
_entity.pdbx_description
1 polymer ?
#
loop_
_entity_poly.entity_id
_entity_poly.type
_entity_poly.pdbx_seq_one_letter_code
_entity_poly.pdbx_strand_id
1 'polypeptide(L)'
;MATARDSAIEALRIQHGEAKQGKHALIQQRAQLAQDCESTLAHLQTLGDGEIIGDGRADFTRQTQRYDLELNGQPFALLDVPGIEGNEGLVVSQIEKAVQTAHAVLYVTNQAAPPQTGDAQRKRTPAALPGVAC
;
A
#
# COMPACT_ATOMS: atom_id res chain seq x y z
N MET A 1 22.38 -44.25 41.69
CA MET A 1 22.78 -43.38 40.54
C MET A 1 22.04 -43.70 39.23
N ALA A 2 21.51 -44.91 39.01
CA ALA A 2 20.81 -45.26 37.75
C ALA A 2 19.46 -44.51 37.55
N THR A 3 18.67 -44.34 38.60
CA THR A 3 17.33 -43.72 38.55
C THR A 3 17.33 -42.25 38.10
N ALA A 4 18.34 -41.47 38.48
CA ALA A 4 18.44 -40.07 38.04
C ALA A 4 18.76 -39.96 36.55
N ARG A 5 19.57 -40.89 36.02
CA ARG A 5 19.93 -40.95 34.59
C ARG A 5 18.71 -41.31 33.75
N ASP A 6 17.95 -42.31 34.17
CA ASP A 6 16.79 -42.79 33.43
C ASP A 6 15.65 -41.77 33.41
N SER A 7 15.46 -41.03 34.51
CA SER A 7 14.52 -39.89 34.57
C SER A 7 14.93 -38.73 33.66
N ALA A 8 16.22 -38.41 33.59
CA ALA A 8 16.73 -37.36 32.68
C ALA A 8 16.56 -37.73 31.20
N ILE A 9 16.77 -39.00 30.84
CA ILE A 9 16.56 -39.51 29.48
C ILE A 9 15.08 -39.40 29.08
N GLU A 10 14.16 -39.72 29.99
CA GLU A 10 12.73 -39.62 29.71
C GLU A 10 12.26 -38.17 29.56
N ALA A 11 12.74 -37.26 30.40
CA ALA A 11 12.49 -35.82 30.26
C ALA A 11 12.96 -35.28 28.90
N LEU A 12 14.14 -35.71 28.43
CA LEU A 12 14.66 -35.36 27.11
C LEU A 12 13.79 -35.90 25.97
N ARG A 13 13.22 -37.11 26.09
CA ARG A 13 12.31 -37.66 25.09
C ARG A 13 11.01 -36.86 25.00
N ILE A 14 10.44 -36.49 26.14
CA ILE A 14 9.23 -35.67 26.21
C ILE A 14 9.49 -34.31 25.57
N GLN A 15 10.55 -33.61 25.97
CA GLN A 15 10.94 -32.32 25.39
C GLN A 15 11.17 -32.41 23.87
N HIS A 16 11.82 -33.48 23.40
CA HIS A 16 12.06 -33.67 21.97
C HIS A 16 10.77 -34.00 21.21
N GLY A 17 9.82 -34.70 21.84
CA GLY A 17 8.48 -34.96 21.31
C GLY A 17 7.67 -33.67 21.17
N GLU A 18 7.63 -32.85 22.23
CA GLU A 18 6.98 -31.54 22.25
C GLU A 18 7.60 -30.60 21.20
N ALA A 19 8.93 -30.54 21.11
CA ALA A 19 9.62 -29.74 20.10
C ALA A 19 9.31 -30.20 18.68
N LYS A 20 9.21 -31.51 18.44
CA LYS A 20 8.81 -32.05 17.13
C LYS A 20 7.37 -31.71 16.78
N GLN A 21 6.45 -31.81 17.75
CA GLN A 21 5.04 -31.45 17.56
C GLN A 21 4.89 -29.95 17.31
N GLY A 22 5.56 -29.10 18.10
CA GLY A 22 5.57 -27.65 17.92
C GLY A 22 6.13 -27.26 16.54
N LYS A 23 7.21 -27.91 16.09
CA LYS A 23 7.76 -27.70 14.74
C LYS A 23 6.75 -28.09 13.65
N HIS A 24 6.05 -29.22 13.77
CA HIS A 24 5.03 -29.62 12.80
C HIS A 24 3.86 -28.65 12.76
N ALA A 25 3.39 -28.19 13.93
CA ALA A 25 2.33 -27.19 14.03
C ALA A 25 2.71 -25.87 13.33
N LEU A 26 3.95 -25.39 13.53
CA LEU A 26 4.44 -24.19 12.86
C LEU A 26 4.53 -24.34 11.34
N ILE A 27 4.96 -25.52 10.85
CA ILE A 27 5.01 -25.80 9.41
C ILE A 27 3.60 -25.80 8.82
N GLN A 28 2.63 -26.43 9.49
CA GLN A 28 1.23 -26.44 9.07
C GLN A 28 0.63 -25.03 9.07
N GLN A 29 0.86 -24.25 10.12
CA GLN A 29 0.39 -22.87 10.20
C GLN A 29 0.95 -22.02 9.06
N ARG A 30 2.25 -22.16 8.75
CA ARG A 30 2.87 -21.43 7.65
C ARG A 30 2.31 -21.85 6.29
N ALA A 31 2.03 -23.14 6.09
CA ALA A 31 1.40 -23.63 4.87
C ALA A 31 -0.02 -23.06 4.71
N GLN A 32 -0.80 -23.02 5.79
CA GLN A 32 -2.13 -22.42 5.79
C GLN A 32 -2.08 -20.93 5.43
N LEU A 33 -1.20 -20.16 6.09
CA LEU A 33 -1.02 -18.74 5.79
C LEU A 33 -0.63 -18.50 4.34
N ALA A 34 0.27 -19.33 3.79
CA ALA A 34 0.67 -19.21 2.40
C ALA A 34 -0.51 -19.46 1.43
N GLN A 35 -1.32 -20.48 1.72
CA GLN A 35 -2.52 -20.79 0.94
C GLN A 35 -3.58 -19.67 1.03
N ASP A 36 -3.79 -19.11 2.22
CA ASP A 36 -4.73 -18.00 2.43
C ASP A 36 -4.28 -16.75 1.67
N CYS A 37 -2.98 -16.44 1.70
CA CYS A 37 -2.40 -15.34 0.92
C CYS A 37 -2.57 -15.56 -0.58
N GLU A 38 -2.31 -16.77 -1.09
CA GLU A 38 -2.44 -17.09 -2.51
C GLU A 38 -3.90 -17.00 -2.98
N SER A 39 -4.85 -17.51 -2.18
CA SER A 39 -6.28 -17.38 -2.48
C SER A 39 -6.74 -15.92 -2.46
N THR A 40 -6.25 -15.12 -1.51
CA THR A 40 -6.58 -13.69 -1.44
C THR A 40 -6.02 -12.95 -2.65
N LEU A 41 -4.76 -13.23 -3.02
CA LEU A 41 -4.12 -12.61 -4.18
C LEU A 41 -4.84 -12.94 -5.48
N ALA A 42 -5.24 -14.21 -5.67
CA ALA A 42 -6.02 -14.62 -6.83
C ALA A 42 -7.37 -13.88 -6.91
N HIS A 43 -8.05 -13.67 -5.78
CA HIS A 43 -9.28 -12.87 -5.74
C HIS A 43 -9.03 -11.40 -6.06
N LEU A 44 -8.00 -10.78 -5.49
CA LEU A 44 -7.65 -9.38 -5.75
C LEU A 44 -7.28 -9.16 -7.23
N GLN A 45 -6.58 -10.10 -7.87
CA GLN A 45 -6.25 -10.03 -9.30
C GLN A 45 -7.50 -9.96 -10.20
N THR A 46 -8.65 -10.48 -9.76
CA THR A 46 -9.92 -10.35 -10.51
C THR A 46 -10.56 -8.97 -10.38
N LEU A 47 -10.18 -8.21 -9.34
CA LEU A 47 -10.74 -6.90 -9.04
C LEU A 47 -9.92 -5.74 -9.64
N GLY A 48 -8.71 -6.03 -10.13
CA GLY A 48 -7.85 -5.06 -10.81
C GLY A 48 -6.37 -5.45 -10.77
N ASP A 49 -5.58 -4.85 -11.65
CA ASP A 49 -4.14 -5.05 -11.80
C ASP A 49 -3.29 -4.16 -10.87
N GLY A 50 -3.91 -3.18 -10.21
CA GLY A 50 -3.23 -2.25 -9.31
C GLY A 50 -2.33 -1.25 -10.03
N GLU A 51 -2.47 -1.08 -11.35
CA GLU A 51 -1.60 -0.24 -12.18
C GLU A 51 -1.57 1.23 -11.70
N ILE A 52 -2.65 1.70 -11.09
CA ILE A 52 -2.80 3.05 -10.49
C ILE A 52 -1.89 3.25 -9.26
N ILE A 53 -1.61 2.21 -8.46
CA ILE A 53 -0.81 2.32 -7.22
C ILE A 53 0.69 2.49 -7.53
N GLY A 54 1.09 2.18 -8.76
CA GLY A 54 2.46 2.30 -9.23
C GLY A 54 3.46 1.39 -8.53
N ASP A 55 4.75 1.60 -8.79
CA ASP A 55 5.85 0.78 -8.26
C ASP A 55 6.31 1.19 -6.83
N GLY A 56 5.54 2.07 -6.16
CA GLY A 56 5.85 2.61 -4.84
C GLY A 56 6.83 3.79 -4.83
N ARG A 57 7.24 4.32 -5.99
CA ARG A 57 8.03 5.55 -6.08
C ARG A 57 7.13 6.79 -6.02
N ALA A 58 7.61 7.84 -5.36
CA ALA A 58 6.88 9.10 -5.23
C ALA A 58 6.56 9.78 -6.59
N ASP A 59 7.43 9.59 -7.60
CA ASP A 59 7.30 10.22 -8.92
C ASP A 59 6.95 9.20 -10.03
N PHE A 60 6.10 8.21 -9.71
CA PHE A 60 5.80 7.11 -10.62
C PHE A 60 5.01 7.56 -11.85
N THR A 61 3.93 8.31 -11.66
CA THR A 61 3.11 8.82 -12.76
C THR A 61 3.82 10.02 -13.39
N ARG A 62 4.48 9.80 -14.53
CA ARG A 62 5.11 10.87 -15.36
C ARG A 62 4.30 11.20 -16.61
N GLN A 63 3.28 10.40 -16.89
CA GLN A 63 2.36 10.57 -18.00
C GLN A 63 0.95 10.43 -17.47
N THR A 64 0.04 11.31 -17.89
CA THR A 64 -1.38 11.18 -17.54
C THR A 64 -1.92 9.84 -18.05
N GLN A 65 -2.42 9.00 -17.13
CA GLN A 65 -3.11 7.76 -17.50
C GLN A 65 -4.63 8.00 -17.55
N ARG A 66 -5.30 7.36 -18.51
CA ARG A 66 -6.75 7.43 -18.67
C ARG A 66 -7.35 6.05 -18.42
N TYR A 67 -8.32 6.01 -17.52
CA TYR A 67 -9.11 4.82 -17.22
C TYR A 67 -10.55 5.08 -17.62
N ASP A 68 -11.07 4.32 -18.57
CA ASP A 68 -12.49 4.33 -18.92
C ASP A 68 -13.24 3.40 -17.96
N LEU A 69 -14.12 3.96 -17.14
CA LEU A 69 -14.84 3.29 -16.07
C LEU A 69 -16.35 3.44 -16.29
N GLU A 70 -17.13 2.58 -15.65
CA GLU A 70 -18.59 2.66 -15.64
C GLU A 70 -19.09 2.55 -14.21
N LEU A 71 -19.95 3.49 -13.79
CA LEU A 71 -20.62 3.43 -12.49
C LEU A 71 -22.13 3.59 -12.71
N ASN A 72 -22.92 2.63 -12.23
CA ASN A 72 -24.38 2.62 -12.36
C ASN A 72 -24.87 2.80 -13.81
N GLY A 73 -24.19 2.22 -14.80
CA GLY A 73 -24.57 2.37 -16.22
C GLY A 73 -24.15 3.69 -16.85
N GLN A 74 -23.39 4.54 -16.16
CA GLN A 74 -22.85 5.78 -16.70
C GLN A 74 -21.35 5.64 -16.93
N PRO A 75 -20.87 5.71 -18.20
CA PRO A 75 -19.45 5.67 -18.49
C PRO A 75 -18.82 7.02 -18.16
N PHE A 76 -17.64 7.00 -17.54
CA PHE A 76 -16.82 8.17 -17.28
C PHE A 76 -15.34 7.82 -17.38
N ALA A 77 -14.51 8.83 -17.60
CA ALA A 77 -13.06 8.63 -17.65
C ALA A 77 -12.42 9.22 -16.41
N LEU A 78 -11.61 8.41 -15.72
CA LEU A 78 -10.73 8.88 -14.65
C LEU A 78 -9.35 9.16 -15.26
N LEU A 79 -8.89 10.40 -15.11
CA LEU A 79 -7.55 10.82 -15.53
C LEU A 79 -6.65 10.86 -14.30
N ASP A 80 -5.69 9.94 -14.21
CA ASP A 80 -4.63 10.00 -13.20
C ASP A 80 -3.52 10.90 -13.74
N VAL A 81 -3.28 12.02 -13.06
CA VAL A 81 -2.32 13.04 -13.48
C VAL A 81 -1.03 12.91 -12.66
N PRO A 82 0.14 13.18 -13.28
CA PRO A 82 1.41 13.14 -12.57
C PRO A 82 1.41 14.00 -11.30
N GLY A 83 2.05 13.49 -10.25
CA GLY A 83 2.17 14.18 -8.97
C GLY A 83 2.87 15.54 -9.12
N ILE A 84 2.37 16.54 -8.39
CA ILE A 84 2.93 17.91 -8.39
C ILE A 84 4.07 18.09 -7.39
N GLU A 85 4.38 17.09 -6.54
CA GLU A 85 5.37 17.29 -5.48
C GLU A 85 6.81 17.26 -6.01
N GLY A 86 7.41 18.44 -6.20
CA GLY A 86 8.86 18.61 -6.33
C GLY A 86 9.42 18.67 -7.76
N ASN A 87 8.61 18.47 -8.81
CA ASN A 87 9.02 18.61 -10.22
C ASN A 87 7.93 19.21 -11.11
N GLU A 88 7.19 20.19 -10.58
CA GLU A 88 6.03 20.84 -11.20
C GLU A 88 6.30 21.31 -12.63
N GLY A 89 7.48 21.92 -12.88
CA GLY A 89 7.84 22.51 -14.17
C GLY A 89 7.89 21.54 -15.36
N LEU A 90 8.03 20.23 -15.13
CA LEU A 90 8.08 19.22 -16.19
C LEU A 90 6.70 18.67 -16.58
N VAL A 91 5.69 18.87 -15.73
CA VAL A 91 4.39 18.20 -15.85
C VAL A 91 3.21 19.17 -16.01
N VAL A 92 3.45 20.49 -15.94
CA VAL A 92 2.43 21.55 -16.09
C VAL A 92 1.56 21.33 -17.33
N SER A 93 2.17 21.11 -18.50
CA SER A 93 1.43 20.98 -19.76
C SER A 93 0.50 19.76 -19.80
N GLN A 94 0.85 18.67 -19.10
CA GLN A 94 0.00 17.49 -19.01
C GLN A 94 -1.16 17.70 -18.05
N ILE A 95 -0.91 18.37 -16.91
CA ILE A 95 -1.93 18.72 -15.93
C ILE A 95 -2.93 19.69 -16.57
N GLU A 96 -2.47 20.73 -17.26
CA GLU A 96 -3.34 21.69 -17.96
C GLU A 96 -4.25 21.00 -18.97
N LYS A 97 -3.70 20.10 -19.79
CA LYS A 97 -4.47 19.35 -20.79
C LYS A 97 -5.51 18.43 -20.14
N ALA A 98 -5.15 17.78 -19.03
CA ALA A 98 -6.07 16.92 -18.29
C ALA A 98 -7.21 17.72 -17.66
N VAL A 99 -6.88 18.84 -16.98
CA VAL A 99 -7.86 19.74 -16.35
C VAL A 99 -8.80 20.37 -17.38
N GLN A 100 -8.30 20.79 -18.55
CA GLN A 100 -9.14 21.33 -19.62
C GLN A 100 -10.16 20.32 -20.16
N THR A 101 -9.82 19.02 -20.12
CA THR A 101 -10.70 17.95 -20.62
C THR A 101 -11.66 17.45 -19.54
N ALA A 102 -11.34 17.68 -18.26
CA ALA A 102 -12.07 17.13 -17.14
C ALA A 102 -13.37 17.90 -16.86
N HIS A 103 -14.44 17.16 -16.57
CA HIS A 103 -15.70 17.74 -16.08
C HIS A 103 -15.65 18.07 -14.58
N ALA A 104 -14.79 17.37 -13.82
CA ALA A 104 -14.57 17.57 -12.40
C ALA A 104 -13.11 17.23 -12.07
N VAL A 105 -12.53 17.93 -11.09
CA VAL A 105 -11.15 17.70 -10.62
C VAL A 105 -11.20 17.33 -9.14
N LEU A 106 -10.58 16.21 -8.79
CA LEU A 106 -10.42 15.74 -7.42
C LEU A 106 -8.97 15.94 -7.01
N TYR A 107 -8.74 16.74 -5.96
CA TYR A 107 -7.42 16.91 -5.37
C TYR A 107 -7.37 16.16 -4.05
N VAL A 108 -6.53 15.12 -3.99
CA VAL A 108 -6.39 14.26 -2.80
C VAL A 108 -5.04 14.55 -2.16
N THR A 109 -5.06 14.89 -0.86
CA THR A 109 -3.87 15.15 -0.06
C THR A 109 -3.97 14.40 1.27
N ASN A 110 -2.84 13.91 1.77
CA ASN A 110 -2.77 13.30 3.10
C ASN A 110 -2.67 14.34 4.23
N GLN A 111 -2.50 15.62 3.89
CA GLN A 111 -2.46 16.72 4.84
C GLN A 111 -3.74 17.55 4.74
N ALA A 112 -4.32 17.92 5.88
CA ALA A 112 -5.39 18.91 5.97
C ALA A 112 -4.89 20.35 5.71
N ALA A 113 -3.79 20.51 4.97
CA ALA A 113 -3.27 21.79 4.54
C ALA A 113 -3.85 22.11 3.15
N PRO A 114 -4.31 23.35 2.92
CA PRO A 114 -4.69 23.80 1.58
C PRO A 114 -3.55 23.53 0.59
N PRO A 115 -3.86 23.21 -0.69
CA PRO A 115 -2.84 23.03 -1.72
C PRO A 115 -1.90 24.24 -1.70
N GLN A 116 -0.60 23.98 -1.60
CA GLN A 116 0.39 25.06 -1.54
C GLN A 116 0.26 25.92 -2.79
N THR A 117 -0.10 27.18 -2.59
CA THR A 117 -0.06 28.19 -3.65
C THR A 117 1.42 28.38 -3.96
N GLY A 118 1.82 28.15 -5.21
CA GLY A 118 3.21 28.08 -5.64
C GLY A 118 4.01 29.35 -5.31
N ASP A 119 4.56 29.42 -4.10
CA ASP A 119 5.50 30.44 -3.71
C ASP A 119 6.91 29.91 -4.01
N ALA A 120 7.51 30.46 -5.07
CA ALA A 120 8.86 30.18 -5.55
C ALA A 120 9.99 30.41 -4.51
N GLN A 121 9.64 30.74 -3.27
CA GLN A 121 10.55 30.95 -2.16
C GLN A 121 9.90 30.49 -0.86
N ARG A 122 10.20 29.27 -0.40
CA ARG A 122 10.82 29.04 0.93
C ARG A 122 11.11 27.58 1.19
N LYS A 123 12.34 27.34 1.66
CA LYS A 123 12.84 26.07 2.17
C LYS A 123 11.99 25.62 3.38
N ARG A 124 11.77 24.31 3.44
CA ARG A 124 11.14 23.54 4.51
C ARG A 124 11.50 24.01 5.93
N THR A 125 10.47 24.12 6.77
CA THR A 125 10.52 23.70 8.19
C THR A 125 9.11 23.23 8.59
N PRO A 126 8.92 21.98 9.05
CA PRO A 126 7.62 21.54 9.54
C PRO A 126 7.43 22.06 10.97
N ALA A 127 6.68 23.15 11.12
CA ALA A 127 6.19 23.57 12.43
C ALA A 127 4.79 22.95 12.63
N ALA A 128 4.75 21.88 13.42
CA ALA A 128 3.52 21.35 13.97
C ALA A 128 2.93 22.37 14.95
N LEU A 129 1.66 22.77 14.78
CA LEU A 129 0.79 23.24 15.88
C LEU A 129 -0.70 23.00 15.54
N PRO A 130 -1.58 22.88 16.56
CA PRO A 130 -2.65 21.91 16.58
C PRO A 130 -4.06 22.50 16.48
N GLY A 131 -5.00 21.65 16.07
CA GLY A 131 -6.43 21.80 16.35
C GLY A 131 -7.17 22.75 15.42
N VAL A 132 -8.20 22.23 14.75
CA VAL A 132 -9.61 22.45 15.11
C VAL A 132 -10.42 21.41 14.33
N ALA A 133 -11.24 20.68 15.07
CA ALA A 133 -12.26 19.79 14.55
C ALA A 133 -13.40 20.62 13.94
N CYS A 134 -13.89 20.17 12.78
CA CYS A 134 -15.27 20.31 12.32
C CYS A 134 -15.65 19.00 11.64
#